data_AF-A0A819LZ19-F1
#
_entry.id   AF-A0A819LZ19-F1
#
_cell.length_a   1.000
_cell.length_b   1.000
_cell.length_c   1.000
_cell.angle_alpha   90.00
_cell.angle_beta   90.00
_cell.angle_gamma   90.00
#
_symmetry.space_group_name_H-M   'P 1'
#
loop_
_entity.id
_entity.type
_entity.pdbx_description
1 polymer ?
#
loop_
_entity_poly.entity_id
_entity_poly.type
_entity_poly.pdbx_seq_one_letter_code
_entity_poly.pdbx_strand_id
1 'polypeptide(L)' 'DVFYLHSRLLERAAKMNDSHGGGSLTALPIIETQAGKFNIYI' A
#
# COMPACT_ATOMS: atom_id res chain seq x y z
N ASP A 1 4.76 15.01 1.71
CA ASP A 1 3.39 14.61 2.04
C ASP A 1 3.29 13.18 2.50
N VAL A 2 2.57 12.97 3.60
CA VAL A 2 2.41 11.64 4.20
C VAL A 2 1.55 10.73 3.33
N PHE A 3 0.58 11.30 2.59
CA PHE A 3 -0.18 10.58 1.56
C PHE A 3 0.75 10.07 0.45
N TYR A 4 1.58 10.96 -0.11
CA TYR A 4 2.53 10.59 -1.17
C TYR A 4 3.50 9.48 -0.75
N LEU A 5 3.91 9.45 0.52
CA LEU A 5 4.78 8.41 1.05
C LEU A 5 4.08 7.03 1.05
N HIS A 6 2.84 6.97 1.51
CA HIS A 6 2.05 5.72 1.52
C HIS A 6 1.68 5.29 0.10
N SER A 7 1.24 6.22 -0.75
CA SER A 7 0.92 5.92 -2.15
C SER A 7 2.13 5.35 -2.89
N ARG A 8 3.31 5.98 -2.77
CA ARG A 8 4.53 5.48 -3.44
C ARG A 8 4.92 4.07 -3.00
N LEU A 9 4.69 3.73 -1.73
CA LEU A 9 4.99 2.39 -1.21
C LEU A 9 3.99 1.34 -1.70
N LEU A 10 2.70 1.64 -1.65
CA LEU A 10 1.65 0.69 -2.03
C LEU A 10 1.55 0.47 -3.54
N GLU A 11 1.79 1.50 -4.36
CA GLU A 11 1.77 1.39 -5.82
C GLU A 11 2.86 0.47 -6.38
N ARG A 12 3.87 0.11 -5.58
CA ARG A 12 4.90 -0.86 -5.98
C ARG A 12 4.44 -2.31 -5.81
N ALA A 13 3.42 -2.55 -5.00
CA ALA A 13 2.84 -3.87 -4.79
C ALA A 13 1.86 -4.19 -5.93
N ALA A 14 2.39 -4.71 -7.02
CA ALA A 14 1.61 -5.04 -8.21
C ALA A 14 1.93 -6.46 -8.72
N LYS A 15 1.03 -6.97 -9.56
CA LYS A 15 1.29 -8.13 -10.40
C LYS A 15 1.87 -7.65 -11.73
N MET A 16 3.10 -8.04 -12.01
CA MET A 16 3.76 -7.75 -13.28
C MET A 16 3.13 -8.58 -14.39
N ASN A 17 3.16 -8.05 -15.61
CA ASN A 17 2.66 -8.76 -16.78
C ASN A 17 3.61 -9.90 -17.19
N ASP A 18 3.16 -10.75 -18.11
CA ASP A 18 3.92 -11.93 -18.53
C ASP A 18 5.22 -11.57 -19.27
N SER A 19 5.27 -10.42 -19.96
CA SER A 19 6.49 -9.92 -20.62
C SER A 19 7.59 -9.52 -19.64
N HIS A 20 7.24 -9.24 -18.38
CA HIS A 20 8.17 -8.92 -17.29
C HIS A 20 8.26 -10.07 -16.27
N GLY A 21 7.96 -11.31 -16.67
CA GLY A 21 8.17 -12.52 -15.87
C GLY A 21 7.02 -12.87 -14.91
N GLY A 22 5.88 -12.18 -14.98
CA GLY A 22 4.64 -12.57 -14.28
C GLY A 22 4.69 -12.53 -12.74
N GLY A 23 5.77 -11.98 -12.17
CA GLY A 23 5.97 -11.93 -10.72
C GLY A 23 4.96 -11.01 -10.02
N SER A 24 4.65 -11.31 -8.76
CA SER A 24 3.73 -10.49 -7.95
C SER A 24 4.37 -10.06 -6.65
N LEU A 25 4.15 -8.81 -6.25
CA LEU A 25 4.48 -8.31 -4.93
C LEU A 25 3.17 -7.96 -4.20
N THR A 26 2.85 -8.71 -3.15
CA THR A 26 1.65 -8.48 -2.32
C THR A 26 2.03 -7.67 -1.09
N ALA A 27 1.41 -6.51 -0.89
CA ALA A 27 1.53 -5.73 0.34
C ALA A 27 0.33 -6.00 1.26
N LEU A 28 0.61 -6.19 2.55
CA LEU A 28 -0.39 -6.30 3.61
C LEU A 28 -0.17 -5.14 4.60
N PRO A 29 -0.69 -3.93 4.31
CA PRO A 29 -0.51 -2.79 5.19
C PRO A 29 -1.32 -2.97 6.48
N ILE A 30 -0.70 -2.63 7.62
CA ILE A 30 -1.33 -2.60 8.95
C ILE A 30 -1.29 -1.15 9.42
N ILE A 31 -2.42 -0.65 9.91
CA ILE A 31 -2.54 0.67 10.52
C ILE A 31 -3.15 0.55 11.93
N GLU A 32 -2.64 1.33 12.87
CA GLU A 32 -3.19 1.40 14.23
C GLU A 32 -4.30 2.44 14.27
N THR A 33 -5.52 2.03 14.63
CA THR A 33 -6.63 2.97 14.81
C THR A 33 -6.67 3.51 16.23
N GLN A 34 -6.76 4.83 16.39
CA GLN A 34 -6.98 5.40 17.71
C GLN A 34 -8.46 5.29 18.11
N ALA A 35 -8.73 4.52 19.17
CA ALA A 35 -10.07 4.35 19.74
C ALA A 35 -11.16 3.97 18.70
N GLY A 36 -10.80 3.20 17.68
CA GLY A 36 -11.72 2.75 16.62
C GLY A 36 -12.17 3.85 15.64
N LYS A 37 -11.48 5.00 15.60
CA LYS A 37 -11.80 6.09 14.66
C LYS A 37 -11.08 5.89 13.32
N PHE A 38 -11.85 5.87 12.23
CA PHE A 38 -11.36 5.68 10.86
C PHE A 38 -11.19 6.98 10.06
N ASN A 39 -11.62 8.12 10.62
CA ASN A 39 -11.63 9.42 9.95
C ASN A 39 -10.40 10.29 10.27
N ILE A 40 -9.37 9.71 10.87
CA ILE A 40 -8.16 10.42 11.28
C ILE A 40 -7.15 10.42 10.13
N TYR A 41 -6.41 11.53 9.98
CA TYR A 41 -5.31 11.64 9.03
C TYR A 41 -4.06 10.98 9.64
N ILE A 42 -3.90 9.70 9.30
CA ILE A 42 -3.03 8.68 9.92
C ILE A 42 -3.41 8.39 11.37
#